data_AF-X1GX59-F1
#
_entry.id   AF-X1GX59-F1
#
_cell.length_a   1.000
_cell.length_b   1.000
_cell.length_c   1.000
_cell.angle_alpha   90.00
_cell.angle_beta   90.00
_cell.angle_gamma   90.00
#
_symmetry.space_group_name_H-M   'P 1'
#
loop_
_entity.id
_entity.type
_entity.pdbx_description
1 polymer ?
#
loop_
_entity_poly.entity_id
_entity_poly.type
_entity_poly.pdbx_seq_one_letter_code
_entity_poly.pdbx_strand_id
1 'polypeptide(L)'
;LGILIFIRWEMKVKSPVLNIELFKNNPVFTFSNLAALISYSATFAVAFLLSLYLQYTKGLNPQNAGLILLSMPAMQAIFSPLAGRLSDRIEPRIIASVGMGLTTIGLVLLIFLDQNTAIEFILVSLIILGFGFALFSSPNTNAVMSSVDKRFYGVASATLATMRQIGMMLSMGIAMLLFALFIGRVEITPEYYPAFVSSLKIAFVIFAILCFGGIFASLARGKIR
;
A
#
# COMPACT_ATOMS: atom_id res chain seq x y z
N LEU A 1 19.22 -14.58 -3.99
CA LEU A 1 19.59 -16.02 -3.85
C LEU A 1 18.52 -16.82 -3.10
N GLY A 2 18.10 -16.41 -1.90
CA GLY A 2 17.10 -17.14 -1.09
C GLY A 2 15.75 -17.39 -1.77
N ILE A 3 15.19 -16.40 -2.48
CA ILE A 3 13.90 -16.55 -3.20
C ILE A 3 13.99 -17.61 -4.30
N LEU A 4 15.09 -17.65 -5.06
CA LEU A 4 15.30 -18.62 -6.13
C LEU A 4 15.47 -20.05 -5.59
N ILE A 5 16.11 -20.19 -4.42
CA ILE A 5 16.26 -21.48 -3.73
C ILE A 5 14.91 -21.93 -3.16
N PHE A 6 14.15 -21.02 -2.54
CA PHE A 6 12.82 -21.30 -2.00
C PHE A 6 11.84 -21.74 -3.10
N ILE A 7 11.78 -21.02 -4.23
CA ILE A 7 10.94 -21.41 -5.38
C ILE A 7 11.34 -22.80 -5.90
N ARG A 8 12.64 -23.09 -6.06
CA ARG A 8 13.12 -24.40 -6.50
C ARG A 8 12.79 -25.53 -5.53
N TRP A 9 12.76 -25.24 -4.23
CA TRP A 9 12.40 -26.19 -3.19
C TRP A 9 10.89 -26.47 -3.21
N GLU A 10 10.07 -25.42 -3.21
CA GLU A 10 8.61 -25.50 -3.24
C GLU A 10 8.08 -26.25 -4.47
N MET A 11 8.71 -26.08 -5.64
CA MET A 11 8.33 -26.85 -6.85
C MET A 11 8.54 -28.36 -6.73
N LYS A 12 9.32 -28.85 -5.75
CA LYS A 12 9.66 -30.28 -5.60
C LYS A 12 8.91 -30.97 -4.46
N VAL A 13 8.25 -30.23 -3.57
CA VAL A 13 7.59 -30.77 -2.37
C VAL A 13 6.14 -31.15 -2.69
N LYS A 14 5.65 -32.28 -2.14
CA LYS A 14 4.28 -32.78 -2.36
C LYS A 14 3.18 -31.91 -1.73
N SER A 15 3.51 -31.15 -0.68
CA SER A 15 2.62 -30.20 0.00
C SER A 15 3.32 -28.83 0.15
N PRO A 16 3.42 -28.05 -0.94
CA PRO A 16 4.09 -26.75 -0.93
C PRO A 16 3.36 -25.74 -0.03
N VAL A 17 4.09 -24.93 0.73
CA VAL A 17 3.54 -23.80 1.52
C VAL A 17 3.00 -22.71 0.58
N LEU A 18 3.63 -22.55 -0.58
CA LEU A 18 3.27 -21.64 -1.66
C LEU A 18 2.92 -22.47 -2.89
N ASN A 19 1.63 -22.72 -3.12
CA ASN A 19 1.20 -23.51 -4.27
C ASN A 19 1.48 -22.74 -5.59
N ILE A 20 2.64 -23.01 -6.20
CA ILE A 20 3.13 -22.35 -7.43
C ILE A 20 2.18 -22.58 -8.61
N GLU A 21 1.42 -23.68 -8.62
CA GLU A 21 0.43 -23.94 -9.66
C GLU A 21 -0.71 -22.91 -9.65
N LEU A 22 -1.09 -22.39 -8.48
CA LEU A 22 -2.06 -21.29 -8.38
C LEU A 22 -1.50 -20.03 -9.06
N PHE A 23 -0.23 -19.72 -8.89
CA PHE A 23 0.36 -18.56 -9.56
C PHE A 23 0.51 -18.76 -11.08
N LYS A 24 0.85 -19.97 -11.51
CA LYS A 24 1.10 -20.26 -12.92
C LYS A 24 -0.17 -20.29 -13.76
N ASN A 25 -1.24 -20.87 -13.22
CA ASN A 25 -2.46 -21.17 -13.98
C ASN A 25 -3.62 -20.22 -13.67
N ASN A 26 -3.48 -19.32 -12.70
CA ASN A 26 -4.53 -18.37 -12.31
C ASN A 26 -4.03 -16.91 -12.36
N PRO A 27 -4.23 -16.22 -13.51
CA PRO A 27 -3.85 -14.83 -13.66
C PRO A 27 -4.53 -13.91 -12.63
N VAL A 28 -5.79 -14.16 -12.29
CA VAL A 28 -6.52 -13.36 -11.28
C VAL A 28 -5.80 -13.42 -9.95
N PHE A 29 -5.43 -14.62 -9.50
CA PHE A 29 -4.70 -14.82 -8.25
C PHE A 29 -3.33 -14.13 -8.28
N THR A 30 -2.56 -14.32 -9.34
CA THR A 30 -1.20 -13.75 -9.49
C THR A 30 -1.21 -12.23 -9.49
N PHE A 31 -2.04 -11.63 -10.35
CA PHE A 31 -2.09 -10.17 -10.48
C PHE A 31 -2.76 -9.50 -9.29
N SER A 32 -3.73 -10.14 -8.62
CA SER A 32 -4.31 -9.59 -7.39
C SER A 32 -3.32 -9.62 -6.20
N ASN A 33 -2.47 -10.65 -6.12
CA ASN A 33 -1.38 -10.70 -5.14
C ASN A 33 -0.27 -9.70 -5.44
N LEU A 34 0.10 -9.55 -6.73
CA LEU A 34 1.05 -8.53 -7.16
C LEU A 34 0.53 -7.11 -6.89
N ALA A 35 -0.75 -6.84 -7.18
CA ALA A 35 -1.37 -5.56 -6.88
C ALA A 35 -1.39 -5.29 -5.37
N ALA A 36 -1.64 -6.31 -4.53
CA ALA A 36 -1.57 -6.18 -3.07
C ALA A 36 -0.14 -5.84 -2.61
N LEU A 37 0.87 -6.56 -3.10
CA LEU A 37 2.28 -6.28 -2.81
C LEU A 37 2.59 -4.81 -3.13
N ILE A 38 2.28 -4.36 -4.35
CA ILE A 38 2.59 -3.00 -4.82
C ILE A 38 1.83 -1.94 -4.01
N SER A 39 0.52 -2.12 -3.82
CA SER A 39 -0.29 -1.15 -3.08
C SER A 39 0.21 -0.99 -1.65
N TYR A 40 0.51 -2.08 -0.94
CA TYR A 40 1.03 -2.01 0.43
C TYR A 40 2.47 -1.47 0.48
N SER A 41 3.26 -1.70 -0.57
CA SER A 41 4.59 -1.07 -0.74
C SER A 41 4.50 0.45 -0.89
N ALA A 42 3.45 0.95 -1.52
CA ALA A 42 3.28 2.37 -1.75
C ALA A 42 2.68 3.10 -0.53
N THR A 43 1.82 2.47 0.26
CA THR A 43 1.01 3.20 1.25
C THR A 43 1.46 3.04 2.70
N PHE A 44 2.17 1.97 3.06
CA PHE A 44 2.35 1.65 4.47
C PHE A 44 3.21 2.66 5.24
N ALA A 45 4.29 3.16 4.63
CA ALA A 45 5.17 4.15 5.27
C ALA A 45 4.52 5.54 5.42
N VAL A 46 3.41 5.83 4.75
CA VAL A 46 2.77 7.17 4.74
C VAL A 46 2.48 7.67 6.15
N ALA A 47 1.87 6.84 7.01
CA ALA A 47 1.51 7.26 8.36
C ALA A 47 2.74 7.59 9.22
N PHE A 48 3.82 6.80 9.08
CA PHE A 48 5.07 7.04 9.78
C PHE A 48 5.75 8.33 9.31
N LEU A 49 5.88 8.49 7.99
CA LEU A 49 6.46 9.66 7.35
C LEU A 49 5.71 10.96 7.73
N LEU A 50 4.38 10.92 7.69
CA LEU A 50 3.54 12.06 8.09
C LEU A 50 3.57 12.31 9.59
N SER A 51 3.67 11.28 10.43
CA SER A 51 3.84 11.46 11.87
C SER A 51 5.08 12.30 12.19
N LEU A 52 6.21 11.96 11.57
CA LEU A 52 7.45 12.71 11.74
C LEU A 52 7.32 14.13 11.20
N TYR A 53 6.71 14.32 10.03
CA TYR A 53 6.47 15.64 9.46
C TYR A 53 5.59 16.53 10.34
N LEU A 54 4.48 15.99 10.86
CA LEU A 54 3.56 16.73 11.72
C LEU A 54 4.20 17.11 13.07
N GLN A 55 5.08 16.27 13.60
CA GLN A 55 5.71 16.54 14.90
C GLN A 55 6.94 17.44 14.76
N TYR A 56 7.87 17.12 13.85
CA TYR A 56 9.12 17.87 13.70
C TYR A 56 8.92 19.14 12.87
N THR A 57 8.32 19.04 11.68
CA THR A 57 8.21 20.19 10.77
C THR A 57 7.06 21.11 11.14
N LYS A 58 5.91 20.56 11.58
CA LYS A 58 4.75 21.36 12.01
C LYS A 58 4.73 21.68 13.49
N GLY A 59 5.63 21.09 14.29
CA GLY A 59 5.71 21.35 15.72
C GLY A 59 4.48 20.88 16.50
N LEU A 60 3.65 20.00 15.94
CA LEU A 60 2.47 19.50 16.64
C LEU A 60 2.89 18.51 17.73
N ASN A 61 2.15 18.52 18.83
CA ASN A 61 2.30 17.47 19.83
C ASN A 61 1.85 16.10 19.25
N PRO A 62 2.28 14.98 19.86
CA PRO A 62 1.94 13.64 19.37
C PRO A 62 0.43 13.36 19.32
N GLN A 63 -0.36 13.92 20.24
CA GLN A 63 -1.80 13.73 20.29
C GLN A 63 -2.49 14.34 19.07
N ASN A 64 -2.17 15.58 18.72
CA ASN A 64 -2.75 16.28 17.58
C ASN A 64 -2.31 15.65 16.26
N ALA A 65 -1.03 15.27 16.15
CA ALA A 65 -0.54 14.52 14.99
C ALA A 65 -1.30 13.20 14.82
N GLY A 66 -1.50 12.45 15.92
CA GLY A 66 -2.28 11.23 15.94
C GLY A 66 -3.72 11.42 15.45
N LEU A 67 -4.41 12.47 15.92
CA LEU A 67 -5.78 12.80 15.48
C LEU A 67 -5.88 13.06 13.97
N ILE A 68 -4.90 13.76 13.40
CA ILE A 68 -4.84 14.00 11.95
C ILE A 68 -4.62 12.68 11.21
N LEU A 69 -3.66 11.87 11.64
CA LEU A 69 -3.33 10.59 11.01
C LEU A 69 -4.47 9.58 11.06
N LEU A 70 -5.31 9.63 12.10
CA LEU A 70 -6.48 8.78 12.25
C LEU A 70 -7.51 8.97 11.14
N SER A 71 -7.50 10.08 10.41
CA SER A 71 -8.42 10.33 9.30
C SER A 71 -8.33 9.25 8.21
N MET A 72 -7.12 8.79 7.86
CA MET A 72 -6.93 7.76 6.84
C MET A 72 -7.53 6.39 7.23
N PRO A 73 -7.19 5.77 8.39
CA PRO A 73 -7.82 4.52 8.79
C PRO A 73 -9.31 4.67 9.13
N ALA A 74 -9.78 5.84 9.60
CA ALA A 74 -11.20 6.10 9.77
C ALA A 74 -11.96 6.01 8.44
N MET A 75 -11.44 6.67 7.39
CA MET A 75 -11.99 6.55 6.04
C MET A 75 -11.96 5.10 5.54
N GLN A 76 -10.87 4.36 5.81
CA GLN A 76 -10.82 2.95 5.45
C GLN A 76 -11.92 2.14 6.14
N ALA A 77 -12.11 2.32 7.44
CA ALA A 77 -13.12 1.61 8.21
C ALA A 77 -14.54 1.90 7.73
N ILE A 78 -14.85 3.17 7.45
CA ILE A 78 -16.18 3.61 6.99
C ILE A 78 -16.49 3.05 5.60
N PHE A 79 -15.54 3.09 4.67
CA PHE A 79 -15.80 2.79 3.26
C PHE A 79 -15.46 1.35 2.84
N SER A 80 -14.72 0.57 3.62
CA SER A 80 -14.39 -0.82 3.28
C SER A 80 -15.63 -1.71 3.11
N PRO A 81 -16.67 -1.65 3.98
CA PRO A 81 -17.89 -2.44 3.76
C PRO A 81 -18.63 -2.06 2.49
N LEU A 82 -18.66 -0.76 2.15
CA LEU A 82 -19.28 -0.27 0.92
C LEU A 82 -18.51 -0.77 -0.31
N ALA A 83 -17.18 -0.72 -0.27
CA ALA A 83 -16.32 -1.24 -1.33
C ALA A 83 -16.53 -2.74 -1.56
N GLY A 84 -16.65 -3.52 -0.48
CA GLY A 84 -16.96 -4.96 -0.55
C GLY A 84 -18.30 -5.23 -1.22
N ARG A 85 -19.37 -4.55 -0.78
CA ARG A 85 -20.70 -4.67 -1.40
C ARG A 85 -20.71 -4.24 -2.88
N LEU A 86 -19.96 -3.21 -3.22
CA LEU A 86 -19.83 -2.76 -4.61
C LEU A 86 -19.13 -3.81 -5.46
N SER A 87 -18.12 -4.49 -4.90
CA SER A 87 -17.40 -5.61 -5.54
C SER A 87 -18.25 -6.86 -5.76
N ASP A 88 -19.37 -6.99 -5.06
CA ASP A 88 -20.34 -8.06 -5.32
C ASP A 88 -21.25 -7.75 -6.51
N ARG A 89 -21.26 -6.50 -7.00
CA ARG A 89 -22.12 -6.05 -8.12
C ARG A 89 -21.33 -5.68 -9.36
N ILE A 90 -20.19 -5.01 -9.18
CA ILE A 90 -19.29 -4.56 -10.26
C ILE A 90 -18.04 -5.44 -10.23
N GLU A 91 -17.41 -5.66 -11.39
CA GLU A 91 -16.17 -6.42 -11.45
C GLU A 91 -15.11 -5.89 -10.47
N PRO A 92 -14.56 -6.74 -9.57
CA PRO A 92 -13.60 -6.31 -8.55
C PRO A 92 -12.37 -5.61 -9.13
N ARG A 93 -11.96 -6.01 -10.34
CA ARG A 93 -10.86 -5.38 -11.11
C ARG A 93 -11.06 -3.88 -11.27
N ILE A 94 -12.26 -3.45 -11.66
CA ILE A 94 -12.53 -2.04 -11.99
C ILE A 94 -12.46 -1.21 -10.70
N ILE A 95 -13.17 -1.64 -9.67
CA ILE A 95 -13.21 -0.93 -8.38
C ILE A 95 -11.81 -0.86 -7.76
N ALA A 96 -11.08 -1.99 -7.74
CA ALA A 96 -9.74 -2.02 -7.18
C ALA A 96 -8.78 -1.09 -7.91
N SER A 97 -8.86 -1.04 -9.25
CA SER A 97 -8.00 -0.19 -10.06
C SER A 97 -8.33 1.30 -9.89
N VAL A 98 -9.62 1.65 -9.77
CA VAL A 98 -10.04 3.01 -9.42
C VAL A 98 -9.54 3.38 -8.02
N GLY A 99 -9.62 2.47 -7.05
CA GLY A 99 -9.05 2.65 -5.71
C GLY A 99 -7.55 2.94 -5.74
N MET A 100 -6.78 2.20 -6.53
CA MET A 100 -5.35 2.48 -6.73
C MET A 100 -5.09 3.82 -7.44
N GLY A 101 -5.92 4.21 -8.40
CA GLY A 101 -5.87 5.53 -9.02
C GLY A 101 -6.07 6.67 -8.01
N LEU A 102 -7.10 6.55 -7.16
CA LEU A 102 -7.35 7.52 -6.07
C LEU A 102 -6.21 7.54 -5.05
N THR A 103 -5.67 6.37 -4.71
CA THR A 103 -4.51 6.25 -3.82
C THR A 103 -3.29 6.95 -4.43
N THR A 104 -3.07 6.79 -5.74
CA THR A 104 -2.00 7.47 -6.47
C THR A 104 -2.17 8.99 -6.41
N ILE A 105 -3.38 9.50 -6.62
CA ILE A 105 -3.68 10.94 -6.49
C ILE A 105 -3.35 11.43 -5.08
N GLY A 106 -3.79 10.69 -4.05
CA GLY A 106 -3.47 11.01 -2.66
C GLY A 106 -1.97 11.04 -2.37
N LEU A 107 -1.20 10.09 -2.92
CA LEU A 107 0.27 10.07 -2.80
C LEU A 107 0.91 11.26 -3.54
N VAL A 108 0.40 11.61 -4.72
CA VAL A 108 0.89 12.76 -5.50
C VAL A 108 0.65 14.07 -4.76
N LEU A 109 -0.50 14.24 -4.09
CA LEU A 109 -0.76 15.43 -3.27
C LEU A 109 0.31 15.59 -2.17
N LEU A 110 0.74 14.49 -1.54
CA LEU A 110 1.77 14.53 -0.50
C LEU A 110 3.17 14.90 -1.01
N ILE A 111 3.43 14.87 -2.32
CA ILE A 111 4.70 15.36 -2.91
C ILE A 111 4.83 16.88 -2.71
N PHE A 112 3.71 17.60 -2.60
CA PHE A 112 3.70 19.06 -2.46
C PHE A 112 3.78 19.54 -1.01
N LEU A 113 4.05 18.64 -0.04
CA LEU A 113 4.22 19.03 1.36
C LEU A 113 5.43 19.94 1.54
N ASP A 114 5.26 21.01 2.29
CA ASP A 114 6.30 21.96 2.65
C ASP A 114 6.06 22.47 4.08
N GLN A 115 6.99 23.23 4.65
CA GLN A 115 6.89 23.76 6.00
C GLN A 115 5.61 24.60 6.21
N ASN A 116 5.10 25.24 5.15
CA ASN A 116 3.92 26.11 5.19
C ASN A 116 2.60 25.43 4.80
N THR A 117 2.59 24.12 4.48
CA THR A 117 1.37 23.43 4.00
C THR A 117 0.25 23.43 5.05
N ALA A 118 -0.96 23.84 4.67
CA ALA A 118 -2.10 23.87 5.58
C ALA A 118 -2.48 22.45 6.09
N ILE A 119 -2.98 22.34 7.33
CA ILE A 119 -3.37 21.04 7.92
C ILE A 119 -4.53 20.41 7.14
N GLU A 120 -5.43 21.25 6.62
CA GLU A 120 -6.57 20.88 5.80
C GLU A 120 -6.13 20.15 4.54
N PHE A 121 -5.03 20.57 3.90
CA PHE A 121 -4.48 19.88 2.74
C PHE A 121 -4.01 18.46 3.07
N ILE A 122 -3.40 18.29 4.25
CA ILE A 122 -2.95 16.98 4.75
C ILE A 122 -4.16 16.09 5.04
N LEU A 123 -5.20 16.63 5.70
CA LEU A 123 -6.44 15.92 5.98
C LEU A 123 -7.12 15.46 4.69
N VAL A 124 -7.27 16.34 3.69
CA VAL A 124 -7.86 15.98 2.40
C VAL A 124 -7.04 14.89 1.70
N SER A 125 -5.71 14.99 1.73
CA SER A 125 -4.83 13.98 1.15
C SER A 125 -4.98 12.61 1.84
N LEU A 126 -5.04 12.58 3.18
CA LEU A 126 -5.27 11.38 3.97
C LEU A 126 -6.65 10.78 3.75
N ILE A 127 -7.68 11.61 3.57
CA ILE A 127 -9.05 11.19 3.26
C ILE A 127 -9.09 10.51 1.89
N ILE A 128 -8.49 11.12 0.87
CA ILE A 128 -8.40 10.55 -0.49
C ILE A 128 -7.63 9.23 -0.46
N LEU A 129 -6.51 9.17 0.26
CA LEU A 129 -5.74 7.93 0.44
C LEU A 129 -6.54 6.84 1.12
N GLY A 130 -7.21 7.15 2.24
CA GLY A 130 -8.00 6.18 2.98
C GLY A 130 -9.18 5.64 2.17
N PHE A 131 -9.87 6.52 1.44
CA PHE A 131 -10.97 6.15 0.56
C PHE A 131 -10.49 5.29 -0.64
N GLY A 132 -9.42 5.73 -1.32
CA GLY A 132 -8.82 4.97 -2.42
C GLY A 132 -8.35 3.59 -1.99
N PHE A 133 -7.69 3.51 -0.83
CA PHE A 133 -7.22 2.25 -0.27
C PHE A 133 -8.36 1.31 0.12
N ALA A 134 -9.49 1.83 0.65
CA ALA A 134 -10.68 1.03 0.92
C ALA A 134 -11.27 0.40 -0.35
N LEU A 135 -11.38 1.20 -1.42
CA LEU A 135 -11.84 0.74 -2.74
C LEU A 135 -10.87 -0.26 -3.38
N PHE A 136 -9.61 -0.29 -2.97
CA PHE A 136 -8.66 -1.31 -3.38
C PHE A 136 -8.74 -2.59 -2.54
N SER A 137 -8.55 -2.46 -1.22
CA SER A 137 -8.23 -3.59 -0.34
C SER A 137 -9.35 -4.64 -0.27
N SER A 138 -10.60 -4.20 -0.11
CA SER A 138 -11.73 -5.12 0.00
C SER A 138 -12.04 -5.83 -1.33
N PRO A 139 -12.19 -5.14 -2.48
CA PRO A 139 -12.39 -5.79 -3.78
C PRO A 139 -11.21 -6.68 -4.19
N ASN A 140 -9.98 -6.30 -3.87
CA ASN A 140 -8.81 -7.15 -4.13
C ASN A 140 -8.83 -8.45 -3.31
N THR A 141 -9.27 -8.37 -2.06
CA THR A 141 -9.44 -9.58 -1.22
C THR A 141 -10.51 -10.49 -1.80
N ASN A 142 -11.65 -9.91 -2.21
CA ASN A 142 -12.73 -10.66 -2.86
C ASN A 142 -12.24 -11.33 -4.15
N ALA A 143 -11.46 -10.62 -4.97
CA ALA A 143 -10.86 -11.17 -6.19
C ALA A 143 -9.96 -12.38 -5.93
N VAL A 144 -9.09 -12.29 -4.91
CA VAL A 144 -8.21 -13.41 -4.54
C VAL A 144 -9.03 -14.62 -4.08
N MET A 145 -9.98 -14.41 -3.17
CA MET A 145 -10.75 -15.51 -2.59
C MET A 145 -11.70 -16.16 -3.59
N SER A 146 -12.33 -15.37 -4.46
CA SER A 146 -13.23 -15.89 -5.49
C SER A 146 -12.51 -16.58 -6.65
N SER A 147 -11.20 -16.35 -6.80
CA SER A 147 -10.41 -16.97 -7.87
C SER A 147 -9.98 -18.41 -7.58
N VAL A 148 -10.18 -18.92 -6.36
CA VAL A 148 -9.69 -20.25 -5.95
C VAL A 148 -10.81 -21.14 -5.41
N ASP A 149 -10.65 -22.45 -5.52
CA ASP A 149 -11.56 -23.40 -4.85
C ASP A 149 -11.51 -23.24 -3.32
N LYS A 150 -12.63 -23.53 -2.66
CA LYS A 150 -12.76 -23.48 -1.18
C LYS A 150 -11.65 -24.23 -0.44
N ARG A 151 -11.17 -25.36 -0.98
CA ARG A 151 -10.05 -26.15 -0.41
C ARG A 151 -8.74 -25.37 -0.31
N PHE A 152 -8.56 -24.32 -1.10
CA PHE A 152 -7.35 -23.49 -1.14
C PHE A 152 -7.50 -22.15 -0.40
N TYR A 153 -8.63 -21.87 0.27
CA TYR A 153 -8.85 -20.60 0.97
C TYR A 153 -7.77 -20.29 2.01
N GLY A 154 -7.30 -21.30 2.76
CA GLY A 154 -6.20 -21.13 3.71
C GLY A 154 -4.91 -20.65 3.03
N VAL A 155 -4.54 -21.30 1.92
CA VAL A 155 -3.34 -20.95 1.13
C VAL A 155 -3.47 -19.58 0.49
N ALA A 156 -4.65 -19.26 -0.07
CA ALA A 156 -4.90 -17.97 -0.70
C ALA A 156 -4.85 -16.80 0.31
N SER A 157 -5.45 -16.99 1.48
CA SER A 157 -5.39 -16.01 2.58
C SER A 157 -3.97 -15.79 3.08
N ALA A 158 -3.24 -16.88 3.36
CA ALA A 158 -1.85 -16.83 3.81
C ALA A 158 -0.97 -16.12 2.78
N THR A 159 -1.10 -16.48 1.50
CA THR A 159 -0.36 -15.85 0.40
C THR A 159 -0.64 -14.34 0.32
N LEU A 160 -1.91 -13.93 0.38
CA LEU A 160 -2.29 -12.53 0.35
C LEU A 160 -1.72 -11.78 1.57
N ALA A 161 -1.79 -12.36 2.76
CA ALA A 161 -1.19 -11.78 3.97
C ALA A 161 0.32 -11.63 3.83
N THR A 162 1.02 -12.63 3.29
CA THR A 162 2.45 -12.56 3.01
C THR A 162 2.78 -11.44 2.03
N MET A 163 2.02 -11.30 0.94
CA MET A 163 2.23 -10.22 -0.04
C MET A 163 2.04 -8.84 0.58
N ARG A 164 1.04 -8.69 1.45
CA ARG A 164 0.83 -7.44 2.21
C ARG A 164 2.03 -7.14 3.10
N GLN A 165 2.49 -8.13 3.87
CA GLN A 165 3.62 -7.93 4.80
C GLN A 165 4.93 -7.62 4.08
N ILE A 166 5.24 -8.32 2.99
CA ILE A 166 6.41 -7.99 2.17
C ILE A 166 6.28 -6.57 1.63
N GLY A 167 5.08 -6.17 1.18
CA GLY A 167 4.85 -4.81 0.73
C GLY A 167 5.09 -3.78 1.84
N MET A 168 4.54 -4.01 3.03
CA MET A 168 4.74 -3.13 4.20
C MET A 168 6.22 -3.01 4.57
N MET A 169 6.97 -4.12 4.53
CA MET A 169 8.41 -4.13 4.77
C MET A 169 9.18 -3.35 3.71
N LEU A 170 8.83 -3.50 2.42
CA LEU A 170 9.44 -2.74 1.32
C LEU A 170 9.16 -1.25 1.47
N SER A 171 7.93 -0.87 1.82
CA SER A 171 7.53 0.52 2.05
C SER A 171 8.40 1.19 3.10
N MET A 172 8.51 0.56 4.28
CA MET A 172 9.38 1.06 5.36
C MET A 172 10.85 1.01 4.99
N GLY A 173 11.30 -0.04 4.28
CA GLY A 173 12.67 -0.15 3.80
C GLY A 173 13.08 1.01 2.89
N ILE A 174 12.20 1.40 1.95
CA ILE A 174 12.41 2.56 1.07
C ILE A 174 12.48 3.86 1.90
N ALA A 175 11.55 4.06 2.83
CA ALA A 175 11.54 5.23 3.70
C ALA A 175 12.83 5.36 4.52
N MET A 176 13.25 4.27 5.18
CA MET A 176 14.46 4.24 6.00
C MET A 176 15.74 4.39 5.17
N LEU A 177 15.77 3.82 3.96
CA LEU A 177 16.89 4.01 3.03
C LEU A 177 17.03 5.48 2.63
N LEU A 178 15.93 6.16 2.32
CA LEU A 178 15.96 7.58 2.01
C LEU A 178 16.43 8.41 3.20
N PHE A 179 15.96 8.13 4.41
CA PHE A 179 16.47 8.82 5.60
C PHE A 179 17.97 8.60 5.80
N ALA A 180 18.46 7.37 5.62
CA ALA A 180 19.88 7.06 5.73
C ALA A 180 20.72 7.81 4.68
N LEU A 181 20.19 8.05 3.48
CA LEU A 181 20.90 8.75 2.39
C LEU A 181 20.85 10.28 2.53
N PHE A 182 19.74 10.85 3.01
CA PHE A 182 19.53 12.30 3.05
C PHE A 182 19.87 12.95 4.40
N ILE A 183 19.65 12.24 5.50
CA ILE A 183 19.83 12.74 6.87
C ILE A 183 21.03 12.04 7.51
N GLY A 184 21.18 10.73 7.28
CA GLY A 184 22.21 9.91 7.92
C GLY A 184 21.73 9.32 9.26
N ARG A 185 22.67 9.01 10.16
CA ARG A 185 22.39 8.43 11.49
C ARG A 185 22.29 9.50 12.59
N VAL A 186 21.77 10.67 12.26
CA VAL A 186 21.64 11.80 13.19
C VAL A 186 20.18 12.00 13.59
N GLU A 187 19.97 12.60 14.76
CA GLU A 187 18.63 12.99 15.21
C GLU A 187 18.05 14.08 14.30
N ILE A 188 16.73 14.07 14.12
CA ILE A 188 16.04 15.08 13.30
C ILE A 188 15.97 16.39 14.10
N THR A 189 17.01 17.21 13.98
CA THR A 189 17.08 18.57 14.54
C THR A 189 16.67 19.63 13.50
N PRO A 190 16.34 20.86 13.91
CA PRO A 190 15.89 21.92 13.00
C PRO A 190 16.81 22.17 11.79
N GLU A 191 18.11 21.92 11.94
CA GLU A 191 19.11 22.01 10.86
C GLU A 191 18.81 21.04 9.70
N TYR A 192 18.29 19.84 10.00
CA TYR A 192 18.00 18.79 9.02
C TYR A 192 16.56 18.80 8.49
N TYR A 193 15.69 19.71 8.95
CA TYR A 193 14.29 19.76 8.51
C TYR A 193 14.14 19.91 6.98
N PRO A 194 14.93 20.75 6.27
CA PRO A 194 14.83 20.84 4.81
C PRO A 194 15.21 19.53 4.10
N ALA A 195 16.26 18.85 4.56
CA ALA A 195 16.70 17.55 4.02
C ALA A 195 15.65 16.46 4.29
N PHE A 196 15.06 16.46 5.50
CA PHE A 196 13.97 15.57 5.88
C PHE A 196 12.74 15.77 4.99
N VAL A 197 12.27 17.00 4.78
CA VAL A 197 11.14 17.29 3.87
C VAL A 197 11.46 16.86 2.43
N SER A 198 12.69 17.07 1.97
CA SER A 198 13.10 16.62 0.64
C SER A 198 13.06 15.08 0.52
N SER A 199 13.53 14.36 1.53
CA SER A 199 13.48 12.90 1.58
C SER A 199 12.04 12.37 1.59
N LEU A 200 11.12 13.06 2.28
CA LEU A 200 9.69 12.76 2.27
C LEU A 200 9.09 12.89 0.86
N LYS A 201 9.36 14.01 0.19
CA LYS A 201 8.88 14.25 -1.18
C LYS A 201 9.33 13.14 -2.13
N ILE A 202 10.60 12.76 -2.06
CA ILE A 202 11.16 11.69 -2.88
C ILE A 202 10.51 10.34 -2.55
N ALA A 203 10.27 10.05 -1.27
CA ALA A 203 9.54 8.85 -0.86
C ALA A 203 8.14 8.82 -1.48
N PHE A 204 7.39 9.92 -1.39
CA PHE A 204 6.05 10.01 -1.98
C PHE A 204 6.06 9.95 -3.51
N VAL A 205 7.07 10.48 -4.20
CA VAL A 205 7.26 10.29 -5.65
C VAL A 205 7.43 8.80 -5.97
N ILE A 206 8.32 8.10 -5.26
CA ILE A 206 8.57 6.66 -5.47
C ILE A 206 7.29 5.86 -5.21
N PHE A 207 6.60 6.15 -4.11
CA PHE A 207 5.34 5.48 -3.78
C PHE A 207 4.24 5.77 -4.80
N ALA A 208 4.12 7.00 -5.29
CA ALA A 208 3.17 7.33 -6.35
C ALA A 208 3.46 6.57 -7.64
N ILE A 209 4.73 6.52 -8.07
CA ILE A 209 5.14 5.75 -9.26
C ILE A 209 4.86 4.25 -9.09
N LEU A 210 5.19 3.69 -7.92
CA LEU A 210 4.89 2.30 -7.60
C LEU A 210 3.38 2.04 -7.65
N CYS A 211 2.57 2.87 -6.98
CA CYS A 211 1.12 2.72 -6.95
C CYS A 211 0.51 2.84 -8.35
N PHE A 212 0.97 3.82 -9.14
CA PHE A 212 0.57 4.00 -10.53
C PHE A 212 0.88 2.77 -11.39
N GLY A 213 2.09 2.21 -11.27
CA GLY A 213 2.46 0.94 -11.90
C GLY A 213 1.56 -0.22 -11.46
N GLY A 214 1.16 -0.22 -10.19
CA GLY A 214 0.23 -1.18 -9.61
C GLY A 214 -1.17 -1.14 -10.20
N ILE A 215 -1.63 -0.01 -10.75
CA ILE A 215 -2.91 0.08 -11.46
C ILE A 215 -2.92 -0.90 -12.64
N PHE A 216 -1.82 -1.00 -13.38
CA PHE A 216 -1.70 -1.93 -14.50
C PHE A 216 -1.69 -3.39 -14.03
N ALA A 217 -1.02 -3.70 -12.92
CA ALA A 217 -1.10 -5.05 -12.33
C ALA A 217 -2.54 -5.36 -11.89
N SER A 218 -3.22 -4.41 -11.24
CA SER A 218 -4.62 -4.54 -10.86
C SER A 218 -5.54 -4.75 -12.07
N LEU A 219 -5.29 -4.05 -13.18
CA LEU A 219 -6.04 -4.25 -14.42
C LEU A 219 -5.68 -5.58 -15.10
N ALA A 220 -4.42 -5.99 -15.12
CA ALA A 220 -3.98 -7.20 -15.80
C ALA A 220 -4.59 -8.49 -15.23
N ARG A 221 -5.20 -8.45 -14.02
CA ARG A 221 -5.89 -9.59 -13.40
C ARG A 221 -7.01 -10.20 -14.24
N GLY A 222 -7.57 -9.47 -15.21
CA GLY A 222 -8.64 -9.97 -16.08
C GLY A 222 -10.03 -9.93 -15.44
N LYS A 223 -11.02 -10.52 -16.12
CA LYS A 223 -12.39 -10.63 -15.63
C LYS A 223 -12.51 -11.80 -14.67
N ILE A 224 -13.27 -11.61 -13.60
CA ILE A 224 -13.53 -12.63 -12.58
C ILE A 224 -14.94 -13.23 -12.75
N ARG A 225 -15.82 -12.49 -13.45
CA ARG A 225 -17.18 -12.88 -13.79
C ARG A 225 -17.35 -12.92 -15.30
#